data_AF-A0AAN6MM09-F1
#
_entry.id   AF-A0AAN6MM09-F1
#
_cell.length_a   1.000
_cell.length_b   1.000
_cell.length_c   1.000
_cell.angle_alpha   90.00
_cell.angle_beta   90.00
_cell.angle_gamma   90.00
#
_symmetry.space_group_name_H-M   'P 1'
#
loop_
_entity.id
_entity.type
_entity.pdbx_description
1 polymer ?
#
loop_
_entity_poly.entity_id
_entity_poly.type
_entity_poly.pdbx_seq_one_letter_code
_entity_poly.pdbx_strand_id
1 'polypeptide(L)'
;MALLAASRSAPGVVSLSPRSDIISTIYPLVNSAVQFQQLLGSAAIHLAIRTYFAATILAAASWWASKNIVWRALLVSRVIAARLLFVTRHLTWTAWDSKQCRRLRKRLEFELFVLILGPSGNALLLMIFWPGWPMLAFLGWGFWQLTS
;
A
#
# COMPACT_ATOMS: atom_id res chain seq x y z
N MET A 1 4.28 96.33 50.99
CA MET A 1 5.63 95.72 50.99
C MET A 1 5.82 94.94 52.27
N ALA A 2 5.80 93.62 52.23
CA ALA A 2 6.44 92.74 53.21
C ALA A 2 6.45 91.32 52.62
N LEU A 3 7.59 90.97 52.05
CA LEU A 3 7.98 89.64 51.59
C LEU A 3 8.26 88.74 52.81
N LEU A 4 7.89 87.47 52.69
CA LEU A 4 8.54 86.30 53.29
C LEU A 4 8.44 86.12 54.82
N ALA A 5 7.45 85.36 55.26
CA ALA A 5 7.57 84.51 56.44
C ALA A 5 7.44 83.04 56.00
N ALA A 6 8.58 82.44 55.67
CA ALA A 6 8.73 81.01 55.52
C ALA A 6 8.79 80.37 56.92
N SER A 7 7.95 79.36 57.19
CA SER A 7 8.18 78.44 58.29
C SER A 7 7.51 77.09 58.03
N ARG A 8 8.31 76.04 58.22
CA ARG A 8 8.09 74.63 57.83
C ARG A 8 7.11 73.88 58.73
N SER A 9 6.40 72.92 58.13
CA SER A 9 6.09 71.56 58.66
C SER A 9 5.44 70.78 57.49
N ALA A 10 5.59 69.49 57.22
CA ALA A 10 6.20 68.33 57.87
C ALA A 10 6.43 67.23 56.77
N PRO A 11 6.94 66.03 57.10
CA PRO A 11 7.69 65.14 56.22
C PRO A 11 6.83 64.16 55.41
N GLY A 12 7.35 63.70 54.26
CA GLY A 12 6.69 62.69 53.42
C GLY A 12 7.71 61.96 52.55
N VAL A 13 8.48 61.07 53.17
CA VAL A 13 9.33 60.10 52.49
C VAL A 13 8.44 59.13 51.72
N VAL A 14 8.43 59.19 50.39
CA VAL A 14 8.28 58.00 49.55
C VAL A 14 9.17 58.17 48.31
N SER A 15 10.39 57.65 48.45
CA SER A 15 11.33 57.39 47.37
C SER A 15 10.73 56.41 46.35
N LEU A 16 10.12 56.93 45.29
CA LEU A 16 9.62 56.17 44.13
C LEU A 16 10.64 56.07 42.97
N SER A 17 11.83 56.65 43.13
CA SER A 17 12.80 56.85 42.03
C SER A 17 13.68 55.66 41.59
N PRO A 18 13.91 54.56 42.36
CA PRO A 18 14.81 53.50 41.87
C PRO A 18 14.12 52.50 40.92
N ARG A 19 12.79 52.43 40.93
CA ARG A 19 12.02 51.47 40.12
C ARG A 19 11.82 51.95 38.68
N SER A 20 11.75 53.25 38.44
CA SER A 20 11.61 53.84 37.09
C SER A 20 12.88 53.68 36.26
N ASP A 21 14.07 53.77 36.87
CA ASP A 21 15.35 53.62 36.16
C ASP A 21 15.66 52.17 35.77
N ILE A 22 15.22 51.21 36.59
CA ILE A 22 15.34 49.78 36.28
C ILE A 22 14.33 49.40 35.18
N ILE A 23 13.11 49.96 35.22
CA ILE A 23 12.11 49.73 34.18
C ILE A 23 12.54 50.37 32.85
N SER A 24 13.14 51.56 32.87
CA SER A 24 13.59 52.26 31.66
C SER A 24 14.79 51.58 30.98
N THR A 25 15.65 50.91 31.74
CA THR A 25 16.79 50.13 31.21
C THR A 25 16.39 48.73 30.74
N ILE A 26 15.42 48.08 31.39
CA ILE A 26 14.93 46.75 31.00
C ILE A 26 14.01 46.82 29.77
N TYR A 27 13.21 47.88 29.64
CA TYR A 27 12.27 48.06 28.53
C TYR A 27 12.90 47.92 27.13
N PRO A 28 14.03 48.57 26.77
CA PRO A 28 14.66 48.41 25.47
C PRO A 28 15.23 47.00 25.25
N LEU A 29 15.71 46.34 26.31
CA LEU A 29 16.21 44.97 26.25
C LEU A 29 15.06 43.98 25.96
N VAL A 30 13.93 44.14 26.63
CA VAL A 30 12.72 43.34 26.40
C VAL A 30 12.15 43.61 25.01
N ASN A 31 12.09 44.87 24.58
CA ASN A 31 11.58 45.24 23.26
C ASN A 31 12.44 44.64 22.12
N SER A 32 13.77 44.67 22.25
CA SER A 32 14.67 44.03 21.28
C SER A 32 14.51 42.51 21.28
N ALA A 33 14.40 41.86 22.44
CA ALA A 33 14.14 40.42 22.54
C ALA A 33 12.80 40.03 21.87
N VAL A 34 11.75 40.84 22.05
CA VAL A 34 10.45 40.65 21.39
C VAL A 34 10.57 40.81 19.87
N GLN A 35 11.32 41.79 19.38
CA GLN A 35 11.57 41.97 17.95
C GLN A 35 12.31 40.77 17.34
N PHE A 36 13.34 40.26 18.02
CA PHE A 36 14.04 39.04 17.58
C PHE A 36 13.11 37.83 17.56
N GLN A 37 12.26 37.67 18.58
CA GLN A 37 11.28 36.59 18.64
C GLN A 37 10.25 36.69 17.49
N GLN A 38 9.82 37.90 17.13
CA GLN A 38 8.93 38.14 15.99
C GLN A 38 9.60 37.83 14.65
N LEU A 39 10.86 38.24 14.46
CA LEU A 39 11.64 37.92 13.26
C LEU A 39 11.85 36.40 13.14
N LEU A 40 12.24 35.74 14.23
CA LEU A 40 12.43 34.30 14.26
C LEU A 40 11.11 33.55 14.00
N GLY A 41 10.01 34.03 14.58
CA GLY A 41 8.67 33.49 14.34
C GLY A 41 8.23 33.63 12.89
N SER A 42 8.41 34.81 12.28
CA SER A 42 8.03 35.04 10.87
C SER A 42 8.88 34.22 9.89
N ALA A 43 10.18 34.08 10.16
CA ALA A 43 11.09 33.24 9.39
C ALA A 43 10.74 31.76 9.53
N ALA A 44 10.42 31.29 10.74
CA ALA A 44 10.01 29.92 10.99
C ALA A 44 8.69 29.59 10.27
N ILE A 45 7.71 30.50 10.27
CA ILE A 45 6.44 30.34 9.54
C ILE A 45 6.70 30.26 8.03
N HIS A 46 7.55 31.14 7.49
CA HIS A 46 7.93 31.08 6.07
C HIS A 46 8.61 29.77 5.70
N LEU A 47 9.52 29.28 6.55
CA LEU A 47 10.21 28.01 6.33
C LEU A 47 9.21 26.85 6.38
N ALA A 48 8.32 26.84 7.37
CA ALA A 48 7.30 25.81 7.55
C ALA A 48 6.37 25.74 6.33
N ILE A 49 5.85 26.87 5.87
CA ILE A 49 5.00 26.96 4.68
C ILE A 49 5.74 26.43 3.45
N ARG A 50 6.99 26.84 3.23
CA ARG A 50 7.79 26.40 2.08
C ARG A 50 8.08 24.90 2.13
N THR A 51 8.42 24.36 3.29
CA THR A 51 8.64 22.91 3.45
C THR A 51 7.36 22.11 3.26
N TYR A 52 6.21 22.64 3.72
CA TYR A 52 4.91 22.01 3.51
C TYR A 52 4.53 21.97 2.02
N PHE A 53 4.70 23.09 1.30
CA PHE A 53 4.49 23.12 -0.15
C PHE A 53 5.44 22.19 -0.90
N ALA A 54 6.72 22.15 -0.52
CA ALA A 54 7.67 21.22 -1.13
C ALA A 54 7.29 19.75 -0.87
N ALA A 55 6.91 19.42 0.37
CA ALA A 55 6.48 18.07 0.75
C ALA A 55 5.21 17.63 0.02
N THR A 56 4.23 18.52 -0.13
CA THR A 56 2.98 18.22 -0.85
C THR A 56 3.21 18.02 -2.35
N ILE A 57 4.08 18.82 -2.98
CA ILE A 57 4.47 18.63 -4.38
C ILE A 57 5.20 17.31 -4.57
N LEU A 58 6.14 16.97 -3.67
CA LEU A 58 6.86 15.70 -3.71
C LEU A 58 5.93 14.50 -3.46
N ALA A 59 4.99 14.61 -2.53
CA ALA A 59 3.98 13.59 -2.28
C ALA A 59 3.07 13.38 -3.49
N ALA A 60 2.61 14.47 -4.13
CA ALA A 60 1.83 14.38 -5.36
C ALA A 60 2.64 13.74 -6.49
N ALA A 61 3.88 14.20 -6.72
CA ALA A 61 4.75 13.68 -7.78
C ALA A 61 5.08 12.19 -7.57
N SER A 62 5.38 11.77 -6.34
CA SER A 62 5.64 10.36 -6.00
C SER A 62 4.39 9.49 -6.17
N TRP A 63 3.21 10.01 -5.83
CA TRP A 63 1.94 9.33 -6.10
C TRP A 63 1.70 9.11 -7.60
N TRP A 64 1.90 10.15 -8.41
CA TRP A 64 1.80 10.05 -9.87
C TRP A 64 2.84 9.08 -10.45
N ALA A 65 4.09 9.13 -9.99
CA ALA A 65 5.14 8.23 -10.42
C ALA A 65 4.80 6.76 -10.09
N SER A 66 4.34 6.50 -8.86
CA SER A 66 3.93 5.17 -8.41
C SER A 66 2.79 4.61 -9.26
N LYS A 67 1.76 5.43 -9.53
CA LYS A 67 0.65 5.04 -10.41
C LYS A 67 1.12 4.70 -11.83
N ASN A 68 2.04 5.48 -12.39
CA ASN A 68 2.61 5.21 -13.71
C ASN A 68 3.40 3.89 -13.76
N ILE A 69 4.19 3.60 -12.73
CA ILE A 69 4.97 2.36 -12.62
C ILE A 69 4.03 1.16 -12.55
N VAL A 70 2.99 1.22 -11.71
CA VAL A 70 1.98 0.15 -11.59
C VAL A 70 1.26 -0.08 -12.92
N TRP A 71 0.81 0.98 -13.60
CA TRP A 71 0.19 0.84 -14.92
C TRP A 71 1.11 0.20 -15.96
N ARG A 72 2.38 0.61 -16.01
CA ARG A 72 3.37 0.01 -16.90
C ARG A 72 3.61 -1.45 -16.58
N ALA A 73 3.76 -1.80 -15.31
CA ALA A 73 3.93 -3.18 -14.86
C ALA A 73 2.72 -4.05 -15.24
N LEU A 74 1.50 -3.54 -15.10
CA LEU A 74 0.27 -4.22 -15.51
C LEU A 74 0.17 -4.43 -17.02
N LEU A 75 0.58 -3.44 -17.82
CA LEU A 75 0.60 -3.59 -19.28
C LEU A 75 1.62 -4.64 -19.71
N VAL A 76 2.83 -4.59 -19.14
CA VAL A 76 3.89 -5.56 -19.43
C VAL A 76 3.46 -6.97 -19.03
N SER A 77 2.88 -7.16 -17.85
CA SER A 77 2.41 -8.47 -17.40
C SER A 77 1.31 -9.03 -18.30
N ARG A 78 0.38 -8.19 -18.76
CA ARG A 78 -0.65 -8.61 -19.74
C ARG A 78 -0.06 -9.03 -21.07
N VAL A 79 0.92 -8.29 -21.60
CA VAL A 79 1.58 -8.66 -22.86
C VAL A 79 2.36 -9.97 -22.71
N ILE A 80 3.06 -10.16 -21.60
CA ILE A 80 3.78 -11.40 -21.31
C ILE A 80 2.80 -12.57 -21.19
N ALA A 81 1.71 -12.42 -20.43
CA ALA A 81 0.70 -13.46 -20.26
C ALA A 81 0.06 -13.85 -21.61
N ALA A 82 -0.30 -12.87 -22.45
CA ALA A 82 -0.86 -13.14 -23.77
C ALA A 82 0.13 -13.88 -24.69
N ARG A 83 1.42 -13.48 -24.68
CA ARG A 83 2.47 -14.17 -25.43
C ARG A 83 2.68 -15.58 -24.92
N LEU A 84 2.70 -15.78 -23.61
CA LEU A 84 2.86 -17.09 -23.01
C LEU A 84 1.72 -18.01 -23.43
N LEU A 85 0.46 -17.57 -23.33
CA LEU A 85 -0.70 -18.32 -23.79
C LEU A 85 -0.62 -18.67 -25.27
N PHE A 86 -0.20 -17.73 -26.11
CA PHE A 86 -0.04 -17.98 -27.55
C PHE A 86 1.05 -19.03 -27.82
N VAL A 87 2.21 -18.92 -27.18
CA VAL A 87 3.31 -19.87 -27.31
C VAL A 87 2.89 -21.23 -26.78
N THR A 88 2.27 -21.31 -25.60
CA THR A 88 1.77 -22.57 -25.04
C THR A 88 0.75 -23.21 -25.96
N ARG A 89 -0.19 -22.45 -26.52
CA ARG A 89 -1.16 -22.97 -27.50
C ARG A 89 -0.48 -23.49 -28.77
N HIS A 90 0.55 -22.79 -29.25
CA HIS A 90 1.30 -23.25 -30.42
C HIS A 90 2.11 -24.52 -30.10
N LEU A 91 2.73 -24.59 -28.93
CA LEU A 91 3.47 -25.76 -28.46
C LEU A 91 2.54 -26.95 -28.24
N THR A 92 1.38 -26.76 -27.62
CA THR A 92 0.40 -27.84 -27.46
C THR A 92 -0.15 -28.29 -28.80
N TRP A 93 -0.43 -27.37 -29.74
CA TRP A 93 -0.89 -27.73 -31.08
C TRP A 93 0.18 -28.52 -31.85
N THR A 94 1.45 -28.09 -31.81
CA THR A 94 2.55 -28.79 -32.48
C THR A 94 2.86 -30.13 -31.84
N ALA A 95 2.81 -30.22 -30.50
CA ALA A 95 2.92 -31.48 -29.78
C ALA A 95 1.74 -32.41 -30.11
N TRP A 96 0.53 -31.88 -30.21
CA TRP A 96 -0.68 -32.61 -30.60
C TRP A 96 -0.61 -33.13 -32.03
N ASP A 97 -0.07 -32.33 -32.96
CA ASP A 97 0.07 -32.72 -34.37
C ASP A 97 1.25 -33.67 -34.62
N SER A 98 2.08 -33.92 -33.61
CA SER A 98 3.22 -34.82 -33.71
C SER A 98 2.79 -36.26 -34.07
N LYS A 99 3.65 -36.97 -34.83
CA LYS A 99 3.42 -38.37 -35.20
C LYS A 99 3.29 -39.29 -33.98
N GLN A 100 3.97 -38.95 -32.87
CA GLN A 100 3.87 -39.71 -31.62
C GLN A 100 2.49 -39.54 -30.97
N CYS A 101 1.98 -38.31 -30.83
CA CYS A 101 0.62 -38.08 -30.33
C CYS A 101 -0.45 -38.73 -31.20
N ARG A 102 -0.32 -38.69 -32.54
CA ARG A 102 -1.26 -39.38 -33.44
C ARG A 102 -1.25 -40.91 -33.22
N ARG A 103 -0.08 -41.51 -32.98
CA ARG A 103 0.03 -42.95 -32.66
C ARG A 103 -0.56 -43.27 -31.29
N LEU A 104 -0.26 -42.47 -30.28
CA LEU A 104 -0.84 -42.60 -28.94
C LEU A 104 -2.35 -42.46 -28.98
N ARG A 105 -2.89 -41.52 -29.76
CA ARG A 105 -4.34 -41.34 -29.93
C ARG A 105 -4.99 -42.58 -30.56
N LYS A 106 -4.44 -43.10 -31.65
CA LYS A 106 -4.96 -44.33 -32.27
C LYS A 106 -4.86 -45.54 -31.34
N ARG A 107 -3.78 -45.62 -30.56
CA ARG A 107 -3.59 -46.67 -29.55
C ARG A 107 -4.59 -46.54 -28.41
N LEU A 108 -4.80 -45.34 -27.89
CA LEU A 108 -5.81 -45.05 -26.88
C LEU A 108 -7.20 -45.35 -27.41
N GLU A 109 -7.57 -44.89 -28.61
CA GLU A 109 -8.85 -45.19 -29.25
C GLU A 109 -9.04 -46.71 -29.37
N PHE A 110 -8.03 -47.44 -29.86
CA PHE A 110 -8.07 -48.90 -29.95
C PHE A 110 -8.20 -49.56 -28.58
N GLU A 111 -7.39 -49.16 -27.59
CA GLU A 111 -7.47 -49.67 -26.22
C GLU A 111 -8.84 -49.34 -25.59
N LEU A 112 -9.45 -48.20 -25.89
CA LEU A 112 -10.78 -47.81 -25.42
C LEU A 112 -11.87 -48.65 -26.09
N PHE A 113 -11.78 -48.88 -27.40
CA PHE A 113 -12.70 -49.76 -28.12
C PHE A 113 -12.58 -51.21 -27.64
N VAL A 114 -11.37 -51.70 -27.43
CA VAL A 114 -11.13 -53.04 -26.87
C VAL A 114 -11.59 -53.09 -25.41
N LEU A 115 -11.41 -52.02 -24.64
CA LEU A 115 -11.89 -51.95 -23.26
C LEU A 115 -13.42 -51.94 -23.20
N ILE A 116 -14.13 -51.30 -24.13
CA ILE A 116 -15.61 -51.23 -24.10
C ILE A 116 -16.25 -52.45 -24.78
N LEU A 117 -15.78 -52.85 -25.96
CA LEU A 117 -16.35 -53.95 -26.75
C LEU A 117 -15.72 -55.32 -26.42
N GLY A 118 -14.53 -55.33 -25.83
CA GLY A 118 -13.88 -56.58 -25.44
C GLY A 118 -14.56 -57.23 -24.23
N PRO A 119 -14.18 -58.47 -23.91
CA PRO A 119 -14.75 -59.21 -22.77
C PRO A 119 -14.59 -58.48 -21.43
N SER A 120 -13.58 -57.60 -21.30
CA SER A 120 -13.37 -56.75 -20.13
C SER A 120 -14.34 -55.57 -20.04
N GLY A 121 -14.92 -55.11 -21.15
CA GLY A 121 -15.89 -54.01 -21.16
C GLY A 121 -17.24 -54.42 -20.63
N ASN A 122 -17.66 -55.63 -20.97
CA ASN A 122 -18.81 -56.24 -20.34
C ASN A 122 -18.57 -56.45 -18.85
N ALA A 123 -17.35 -56.84 -18.43
CA ALA A 123 -17.00 -56.94 -17.01
C ALA A 123 -17.00 -55.58 -16.29
N LEU A 124 -16.53 -54.49 -16.92
CA LEU A 124 -16.58 -53.12 -16.38
C LEU A 124 -18.02 -52.58 -16.30
N LEU A 125 -18.81 -52.78 -17.35
CA LEU A 125 -20.23 -52.43 -17.38
C LEU A 125 -21.00 -53.24 -16.35
N LEU A 126 -20.76 -54.55 -16.23
CA LEU A 126 -21.31 -55.36 -15.14
C LEU A 126 -20.82 -54.88 -13.78
N MET A 127 -19.55 -54.52 -13.60
CA MET A 127 -19.03 -54.05 -12.31
C MET A 127 -19.63 -52.69 -11.92
N ILE A 128 -20.04 -51.86 -12.87
CA ILE A 128 -20.72 -50.58 -12.62
C ILE A 128 -22.22 -50.76 -12.43
N PHE A 129 -22.88 -51.55 -13.28
CA PHE A 129 -24.33 -51.75 -13.26
C PHE A 129 -24.80 -52.85 -12.30
N TRP A 130 -23.91 -53.73 -11.88
CA TRP A 130 -24.13 -54.82 -10.92
C TRP A 130 -23.13 -54.64 -9.78
N PRO A 131 -23.47 -55.02 -8.54
CA PRO A 131 -23.64 -54.12 -7.40
C PRO A 131 -22.45 -53.16 -7.07
N GLY A 132 -21.88 -52.43 -8.04
CA GLY A 132 -20.72 -51.56 -7.84
C GLY A 132 -21.05 -50.15 -7.36
N TRP A 133 -22.31 -49.74 -7.41
CA TRP A 133 -22.79 -48.50 -6.79
C TRP A 133 -22.39 -48.36 -5.32
N PRO A 134 -22.61 -49.37 -4.43
CA PRO A 134 -22.15 -49.28 -3.06
C PRO A 134 -20.62 -49.20 -2.95
N MET A 135 -19.86 -49.82 -3.86
CA MET A 135 -18.39 -49.79 -3.82
C MET A 135 -17.84 -48.42 -4.28
N LEU A 136 -18.46 -47.80 -5.29
CA LEU A 136 -18.21 -46.43 -5.72
C LEU A 136 -18.60 -45.41 -4.65
N ALA A 137 -19.74 -45.61 -3.98
CA ALA A 137 -20.18 -44.78 -2.87
C ALA A 137 -19.19 -44.86 -1.68
N PHE A 138 -18.68 -46.05 -1.36
CA PHE A 138 -17.70 -46.27 -0.30
C PHE A 138 -16.35 -45.62 -0.62
N LEU A 139 -15.87 -45.74 -1.87
CA LEU A 139 -14.66 -45.08 -2.34
C LEU A 139 -14.81 -43.55 -2.34
N GLY A 140 -15.95 -43.03 -2.81
CA GLY A 140 -16.25 -41.59 -2.77
C GLY A 140 -16.30 -41.05 -1.34
N TRP A 141 -16.93 -41.80 -0.42
CA TRP A 141 -16.94 -41.45 1.00
C TRP A 141 -15.53 -41.44 1.61
N GLY A 142 -14.72 -42.47 1.33
CA GLY A 142 -13.34 -42.54 1.81
C GLY A 142 -12.48 -41.39 1.27
N PHE A 143 -12.63 -41.06 -0.01
CA PHE A 143 -11.92 -39.94 -0.63
C PHE A 143 -12.35 -38.60 -0.02
N TRP A 144 -13.65 -38.42 0.21
CA TRP A 144 -14.19 -37.24 0.88
C TRP A 144 -13.60 -37.04 2.27
N GLN A 145 -13.51 -38.12 3.07
CA GLN A 145 -12.90 -38.07 4.41
C GLN A 145 -11.39 -37.80 4.39
N LEU A 146 -10.69 -38.14 3.31
CA LEU A 146 -9.26 -37.86 3.16
C LEU A 146 -8.98 -36.42 2.71
N THR A 147 -9.93 -35.78 2.03
CA THR A 147 -9.81 -34.39 1.55
C THR A 147 -10.48 -33.35 2.46
N SER A 148 -11.23 -33.80 3.48
CA SER A 148 -11.82 -32.98 4.54
C SER A 148 -10.89 -32.88 5.73
#